data_AF-A0A9J6DAM5-F1
#
_entry.id   AF-A0A9J6DAM5-F1
#
_cell.length_a   1.000
_cell.length_b   1.000
_cell.length_c   1.000
_cell.angle_alpha   90.00
_cell.angle_beta   90.00
_cell.angle_gamma   90.00
#
_symmetry.space_group_name_H-M   'P 1'
#
loop_
_entity.id
_entity.type
_entity.pdbx_description
1 polymer ?
#
loop_
_entity_poly.entity_id
_entity_poly.type
_entity_poly.pdbx_seq_one_letter_code
_entity_poly.pdbx_strand_id
1 'polypeptide(L)'
;MIAPDLPATVAAAPEVEFPATPSSEGCQQTSVAESVAAVNEPEAGPSHAEALRYSVRATANHVMDCVLAEFRARPVVHTRLGNVAMPDFSAGEARIGAPRFWDLNAVFREGDACMRSSPYTPGELPDEVRLRSRVSCRGVKFQCDFMYSYFRGQASLSFGRVLIGVLLVLRGGFPHVKSLQVEDIGEIDVVSLLGVPAVLKWLATKVIKKVIRENSQVIARLASNEFKDVLQEAVGDQDLGSVLKETLATEYAKPESSGRRKSSV
;
A
#
# COMPACT_ATOMS: atom_id res chain seq x y z
N MET A 1 -61.00 37.05 -14.30
CA MET A 1 -60.71 37.05 -15.75
C MET A 1 -59.22 36.84 -15.90
N ILE A 2 -58.63 36.01 -16.76
CA ILE A 2 -59.01 34.99 -17.74
C ILE A 2 -57.67 34.23 -17.90
N ALA A 3 -57.67 32.91 -17.79
CA ALA A 3 -56.56 32.11 -18.28
C ALA A 3 -56.59 32.09 -19.82
N PRO A 4 -55.45 31.89 -20.49
CA PRO A 4 -55.52 31.23 -21.78
C PRO A 4 -54.65 29.98 -21.85
N ASP A 5 -55.23 29.07 -22.61
CA ASP A 5 -54.89 27.68 -22.87
C ASP A 5 -53.58 27.45 -23.63
N LEU A 6 -53.14 26.19 -23.50
CA LEU A 6 -52.14 25.50 -24.32
C LEU A 6 -52.46 25.56 -25.83
N PRO A 7 -51.45 25.25 -26.67
CA PRO A 7 -51.66 24.12 -27.58
C PRO A 7 -50.60 23.02 -27.43
N ALA A 8 -51.08 21.79 -27.53
CA ALA A 8 -50.28 20.58 -27.71
C ALA A 8 -49.88 20.42 -29.19
N THR A 9 -48.62 20.08 -29.45
CA THR A 9 -48.28 19.35 -30.68
C THR A 9 -47.12 18.38 -30.43
N VAL A 10 -47.38 17.13 -30.79
CA VAL A 10 -46.50 15.96 -30.76
C VAL A 10 -45.50 16.05 -31.93
N ALA A 11 -44.23 15.75 -31.67
CA ALA A 11 -43.29 15.28 -32.69
C ALA A 11 -42.39 14.20 -32.07
N ALA A 12 -42.49 13.00 -32.63
CA ALA A 12 -41.81 11.79 -32.21
C ALA A 12 -40.43 11.63 -32.90
N ALA A 13 -39.66 10.68 -32.34
CA ALA A 13 -38.53 9.90 -32.91
C ALA A 13 -37.14 10.17 -32.29
N PRO A 14 -36.21 9.20 -32.28
CA PRO A 14 -36.40 7.74 -32.27
C PRO A 14 -35.63 7.04 -31.13
N GLU A 15 -36.08 5.82 -30.83
CA GLU A 15 -35.44 4.84 -29.96
C GLU A 15 -34.07 4.42 -30.52
N VAL A 16 -33.06 4.39 -29.65
CA VAL A 16 -31.76 3.78 -29.95
C VAL A 16 -31.76 2.40 -29.32
N GLU A 17 -31.91 1.38 -30.18
CA GLU A 17 -31.75 -0.03 -29.86
C GLU A 17 -30.30 -0.34 -29.48
N PHE A 18 -30.13 -1.06 -28.37
CA PHE A 18 -28.88 -1.72 -28.01
C PHE A 18 -28.78 -3.05 -28.78
N PRO A 19 -27.66 -3.37 -29.44
CA PRO A 19 -27.50 -4.71 -30.00
C PRO A 19 -27.23 -5.74 -28.90
N ALA A 20 -28.00 -6.82 -28.99
CA ALA A 20 -27.94 -8.00 -28.15
C ALA A 20 -26.66 -8.83 -28.33
N THR A 21 -26.25 -9.49 -27.25
CA THR A 21 -25.35 -10.65 -27.20
C THR A 21 -25.85 -11.80 -28.08
N PRO A 22 -24.97 -12.50 -28.81
CA PRO A 22 -25.26 -13.85 -29.28
C PRO A 22 -24.73 -14.89 -28.29
N SER A 23 -25.64 -15.74 -27.83
CA SER A 23 -25.35 -17.01 -27.16
C SER A 23 -25.19 -18.13 -28.20
N SER A 24 -24.20 -18.98 -27.95
CA SER A 24 -24.13 -20.43 -28.18
C SER A 24 -24.82 -21.06 -29.40
N GLU A 25 -24.03 -21.69 -30.27
CA GLU A 25 -24.31 -23.01 -30.82
C GLU A 25 -23.04 -23.60 -31.48
N GLY A 26 -22.87 -24.92 -31.39
CA GLY A 26 -21.94 -25.66 -32.24
C GLY A 26 -20.88 -26.50 -31.53
N CYS A 27 -21.30 -27.51 -30.76
CA CYS A 27 -20.43 -28.62 -30.39
C CYS A 27 -20.43 -29.62 -31.56
N GLN A 28 -19.35 -29.67 -32.34
CA GLN A 28 -19.06 -30.78 -33.25
C GLN A 28 -17.67 -31.32 -32.97
N GLN A 29 -17.63 -32.60 -32.59
CA GLN A 29 -16.44 -33.43 -32.54
C GLN A 29 -15.98 -33.72 -33.97
N THR A 30 -14.70 -33.44 -34.26
CA THR A 30 -13.94 -34.21 -35.24
C THR A 30 -12.54 -34.45 -34.68
N SER A 31 -12.25 -35.74 -34.50
CA SER A 31 -10.96 -36.33 -34.19
C SER A 31 -9.96 -36.10 -35.33
N VAL A 32 -8.73 -35.68 -35.00
CA VAL A 32 -7.52 -36.23 -35.65
C VAL A 32 -6.42 -36.26 -34.58
N ALA A 33 -5.95 -37.47 -34.31
CA ALA A 33 -4.72 -37.70 -33.58
C ALA A 33 -3.55 -37.25 -34.45
N GLU A 34 -2.78 -36.26 -33.99
CA GLU A 34 -1.44 -36.03 -34.50
C GLU A 34 -0.49 -35.83 -33.33
N SER A 35 0.27 -36.88 -33.11
CA SER A 35 1.44 -36.98 -32.26
C SER A 35 2.46 -35.89 -32.61
N VAL A 36 2.62 -34.94 -31.69
CA VAL A 36 3.88 -34.19 -31.56
C VAL A 36 4.33 -34.39 -30.13
N ALA A 37 5.29 -35.29 -29.95
CA ALA A 37 6.12 -35.29 -28.76
C ALA A 37 6.89 -33.96 -28.76
N ALA A 38 6.34 -32.96 -28.08
CA ALA A 38 7.09 -31.78 -27.70
C ALA A 38 8.23 -32.28 -26.81
N VAL A 39 9.43 -32.27 -27.37
CA VAL A 39 10.68 -32.44 -26.65
C VAL A 39 10.65 -31.43 -25.50
N ASN A 40 10.45 -31.91 -24.28
CA ASN A 40 10.75 -31.14 -23.08
C ASN A 40 12.27 -30.96 -23.07
N GLU A 41 12.74 -29.89 -23.69
CA GLU A 41 14.04 -29.34 -23.33
C GLU A 41 13.97 -29.02 -21.83
N PRO A 42 14.93 -29.46 -21.01
CA PRO A 42 14.98 -29.00 -19.63
C PRO A 42 15.20 -27.49 -19.70
N GLU A 43 14.20 -26.71 -19.28
CA GLU A 43 14.34 -25.26 -19.12
C GLU A 43 15.69 -25.01 -18.43
N ALA A 44 16.58 -24.31 -19.13
CA ALA A 44 17.88 -23.96 -18.59
C ALA A 44 17.62 -23.21 -17.28
N GLY A 45 17.99 -23.85 -16.16
CA GLY A 45 17.79 -23.26 -14.84
C GLY A 45 18.38 -21.85 -14.78
N PRO A 46 17.87 -20.99 -13.89
CA PRO A 46 18.32 -19.60 -13.79
C PRO A 46 19.85 -19.59 -13.69
N SER A 47 20.48 -18.67 -14.42
CA SER A 47 21.93 -18.49 -14.34
C SER A 47 22.34 -18.27 -12.88
N HIS A 48 23.57 -18.63 -12.52
CA HIS A 48 24.06 -18.47 -11.15
C HIS A 48 23.84 -17.05 -10.60
N ALA A 49 24.00 -16.03 -11.45
CA ALA A 49 23.73 -14.64 -11.10
C ALA A 49 22.23 -14.35 -10.85
N GLU A 50 21.33 -15.01 -11.58
CA GLU A 50 19.89 -14.90 -11.37
C GLU A 50 19.46 -15.64 -10.10
N ALA A 51 19.95 -16.87 -9.86
CA ALA A 51 19.68 -17.62 -8.63
C ALA A 51 20.13 -16.86 -7.37
N LEU A 52 21.29 -16.17 -7.44
CA LEU A 52 21.76 -15.25 -6.39
C LEU A 52 20.83 -14.04 -6.21
N ARG A 53 20.33 -13.45 -7.29
CA ARG A 53 19.39 -12.32 -7.20
C ARG A 53 18.05 -12.73 -6.60
N TYR A 54 17.55 -13.92 -6.95
CA TYR A 54 16.29 -14.45 -6.44
C TYR A 54 16.38 -14.84 -4.96
N SER A 55 17.48 -15.48 -4.53
CA SER A 55 17.70 -15.78 -3.11
C SER A 55 17.80 -14.53 -2.26
N VAL A 56 18.60 -13.53 -2.67
CA VAL A 56 18.71 -12.25 -1.96
C VAL A 56 17.37 -11.51 -1.87
N ARG A 57 16.55 -11.58 -2.92
CA ARG A 57 15.19 -11.00 -2.92
C ARG A 57 14.25 -11.74 -1.98
N ALA A 58 14.23 -13.08 -2.00
CA ALA A 58 13.39 -13.88 -1.12
C ALA A 58 13.75 -13.64 0.35
N THR A 59 15.03 -13.61 0.68
CA THR A 59 15.54 -13.26 2.01
C THR A 59 15.12 -11.84 2.41
N ALA A 60 15.30 -10.84 1.53
CA ALA A 60 14.90 -9.46 1.81
C ALA A 60 13.39 -9.33 2.09
N ASN A 61 12.57 -10.02 1.29
CA ASN A 61 11.12 -10.06 1.46
C ASN A 61 10.74 -10.68 2.80
N HIS A 62 11.32 -11.83 3.13
CA HIS A 62 11.05 -12.53 4.38
C HIS A 62 11.43 -11.69 5.61
N VAL A 63 12.63 -11.11 5.63
CA VAL A 63 13.09 -10.24 6.72
C VAL A 63 12.13 -9.06 6.90
N MET A 64 11.72 -8.41 5.82
CA MET A 64 10.78 -7.28 5.89
C MET A 64 9.40 -7.71 6.42
N ASP A 65 8.90 -8.87 5.98
CA ASP A 65 7.59 -9.38 6.42
C ASP A 65 7.59 -9.70 7.92
N CYS A 66 8.68 -10.30 8.43
CA CYS A 66 8.87 -10.53 9.87
C CYS A 66 8.89 -9.23 10.65
N VAL A 67 9.65 -8.22 10.19
CA VAL A 67 9.69 -6.88 10.81
C VAL A 67 8.30 -6.25 10.87
N LEU A 68 7.55 -6.31 9.78
CA LEU A 68 6.20 -5.74 9.72
C LEU A 68 5.20 -6.53 10.56
N ALA A 69 5.35 -7.85 10.69
CA ALA A 69 4.53 -8.67 11.57
C ALA A 69 4.74 -8.29 13.04
N GLU A 70 6.00 -8.24 13.48
CA GLU A 70 6.35 -7.84 14.84
C GLU A 70 6.00 -6.38 15.14
N PHE A 71 6.23 -5.48 14.19
CA PHE A 71 5.80 -4.09 14.30
C PHE A 71 4.30 -3.99 14.56
N ARG A 72 3.48 -4.75 13.82
CA ARG A 72 2.03 -4.75 14.00
C ARG A 72 1.57 -5.35 15.32
N ALA A 73 2.30 -6.32 15.87
CA ALA A 73 1.93 -6.96 17.14
C ALA A 73 2.19 -6.07 18.37
N ARG A 74 2.97 -5.00 18.21
CA ARG A 74 3.43 -4.17 19.33
C ARG A 74 2.32 -3.25 19.88
N PRO A 75 2.11 -3.22 21.21
CA PRO A 75 1.11 -2.36 21.82
C PRO A 75 1.31 -0.87 21.52
N VAL A 76 2.55 -0.38 21.52
CA VAL A 76 2.87 1.03 21.21
C VAL A 76 2.43 1.44 19.80
N VAL A 77 2.49 0.49 18.86
CA VAL A 77 2.07 0.70 17.47
C VAL A 77 0.55 0.81 17.40
N HIS A 78 -0.17 -0.06 18.12
CA HIS A 78 -1.62 0.04 18.22
C HIS A 78 -2.09 1.34 18.89
N THR A 79 -1.44 1.77 19.97
CA THR A 79 -1.87 2.96 20.71
C THR A 79 -1.58 4.26 19.95
N ARG A 80 -0.40 4.37 19.32
CA ARG A 80 0.01 5.60 18.63
C ARG A 80 -0.47 5.67 17.18
N LEU A 81 -0.41 4.58 16.42
CA LEU A 81 -0.81 4.56 15.01
C LEU A 81 -2.24 4.05 14.78
N GLY A 82 -2.88 3.44 15.79
CA GLY A 82 -4.31 3.11 15.69
C GLY A 82 -5.20 4.35 15.62
N ASN A 83 -4.73 5.47 16.18
CA ASN A 83 -5.45 6.73 16.19
C ASN A 83 -4.50 7.94 16.25
N VAL A 84 -4.29 8.60 15.11
CA VAL A 84 -3.39 9.76 14.98
C VAL A 84 -4.19 11.03 14.79
N ALA A 85 -4.13 11.91 15.79
CA ALA A 85 -4.68 13.26 15.68
C ALA A 85 -3.76 14.14 14.84
N MET A 86 -4.36 15.06 14.07
CA MET A 86 -3.64 15.99 13.24
C MET A 86 -4.08 17.44 13.49
N PRO A 87 -3.23 18.42 13.20
CA PRO A 87 -3.60 19.83 13.26
C PRO A 87 -4.66 20.16 12.21
N ASP A 88 -5.41 21.21 12.45
CA ASP A 88 -6.41 21.73 11.50
C ASP A 88 -5.76 22.17 10.17
N PHE A 89 -6.51 22.02 9.09
CA PHE A 89 -6.10 22.44 7.74
C PHE A 89 -7.11 23.43 7.17
N SER A 90 -6.65 24.34 6.31
CA SER A 90 -7.51 25.28 5.61
C SER A 90 -7.11 25.42 4.15
N ALA A 91 -8.09 25.70 3.29
CA ALA A 91 -7.90 25.98 1.87
C ALA A 91 -8.97 27.00 1.43
N GLY A 92 -8.57 28.27 1.33
CA GLY A 92 -9.51 29.37 1.09
C GLY A 92 -10.53 29.50 2.23
N GLU A 93 -11.82 29.47 1.90
CA GLU A 93 -12.93 29.52 2.87
C GLU A 93 -13.26 28.17 3.51
N ALA A 94 -12.61 27.09 3.06
CA ALA A 94 -12.82 25.75 3.59
C ALA A 94 -11.85 25.47 4.75
N ARG A 95 -12.36 24.85 5.82
CA ARG A 95 -11.56 24.38 6.95
C ARG A 95 -11.89 22.94 7.29
N ILE A 96 -10.85 22.17 7.57
CA ILE A 96 -10.90 20.84 8.16
C ILE A 96 -10.42 20.98 9.61
N GLY A 97 -11.33 20.68 10.54
CA GLY A 97 -11.11 20.74 11.98
C GLY A 97 -10.98 19.36 12.61
N ALA A 98 -10.16 19.27 13.66
CA ALA A 98 -9.90 18.06 14.43
C ALA A 98 -9.68 16.79 13.57
N PRO A 99 -8.85 16.84 12.50
CA PRO A 99 -8.63 15.69 11.63
C PRO A 99 -7.96 14.54 12.39
N ARG A 100 -8.38 13.32 12.09
CA ARG A 100 -7.91 12.12 12.76
C ARG A 100 -7.81 10.94 11.81
N PHE A 101 -6.63 10.34 11.74
CA PHE A 101 -6.43 9.06 11.08
C PHE A 101 -6.69 7.90 12.01
N TRP A 102 -7.24 6.84 11.45
CA TRP A 102 -7.42 5.57 12.12
C TRP A 102 -6.77 4.45 11.32
N ASP A 103 -6.31 3.43 12.03
CA ASP A 103 -5.79 2.19 11.45
C ASP A 103 -4.50 2.38 10.60
N LEU A 104 -3.64 3.37 10.91
CA LEU A 104 -2.33 3.54 10.25
C LEU A 104 -1.34 2.41 10.58
N ASN A 105 -1.64 1.63 11.61
CA ASN A 105 -0.90 0.43 11.98
C ASN A 105 -1.16 -0.78 11.05
N ALA A 106 -2.14 -0.73 10.14
CA ALA A 106 -2.45 -1.83 9.22
C ALA A 106 -1.46 -1.90 8.04
N VAL A 107 -0.18 -2.15 8.35
CA VAL A 107 0.93 -2.09 7.39
C VAL A 107 1.30 -3.43 6.76
N PHE A 108 1.52 -3.42 5.45
CA PHE A 108 1.89 -4.59 4.67
C PHE A 108 2.98 -4.22 3.65
N ARG A 109 3.87 -5.15 3.31
CA ARG A 109 4.84 -4.93 2.25
C ARG A 109 4.14 -4.84 0.89
N GLU A 110 4.54 -3.86 0.08
CA GLU A 110 4.07 -3.67 -1.29
C GLU A 110 5.22 -3.88 -2.28
N GLY A 111 5.14 -4.98 -3.04
CA GLY A 111 6.19 -5.37 -3.98
C GLY A 111 7.45 -5.93 -3.30
N ASP A 112 8.53 -6.02 -4.06
CA ASP A 112 9.78 -6.62 -3.60
C ASP A 112 10.61 -5.67 -2.72
N ALA A 113 11.14 -6.20 -1.62
CA ALA A 113 12.17 -5.57 -0.83
C ALA A 113 13.54 -5.79 -1.46
N CYS A 114 14.43 -4.82 -1.26
CA CYS A 114 15.80 -4.83 -1.75
C CYS A 114 16.75 -4.81 -0.55
N MET A 115 17.68 -5.76 -0.51
CA MET A 115 18.73 -5.83 0.51
C MET A 115 20.10 -5.58 -0.12
N ARG A 116 20.93 -4.76 0.53
CA ARG A 116 22.34 -4.57 0.20
C ARG A 116 23.18 -4.70 1.46
N SER A 117 24.13 -5.62 1.44
CA SER A 117 25.11 -5.83 2.52
C SER A 117 26.46 -5.24 2.13
N SER A 118 27.17 -4.63 3.08
CA SER A 118 28.52 -4.12 2.88
C SER A 118 29.35 -4.23 4.16
N PRO A 119 30.56 -4.82 4.11
CA PRO A 119 31.08 -5.70 3.05
C PRO A 119 30.26 -7.01 2.96
N TYR A 120 30.28 -7.67 1.80
CA TYR A 120 29.65 -8.99 1.64
C TYR A 120 30.72 -10.07 1.79
N THR A 121 30.65 -10.82 2.88
CA THR A 121 31.46 -12.04 3.09
C THR A 121 30.49 -13.21 3.27
N PRO A 122 30.54 -14.26 2.42
CA PRO A 122 29.69 -15.44 2.57
C PRO A 122 29.90 -16.11 3.94
N GLY A 123 28.83 -16.45 4.64
CA GLY A 123 28.87 -17.14 5.93
C GLY A 123 29.17 -16.25 7.14
N GLU A 124 29.43 -14.95 6.93
CA GLU A 124 29.57 -13.97 8.01
C GLU A 124 28.41 -12.98 7.98
N LEU A 125 28.01 -12.51 9.16
CA LEU A 125 26.98 -11.49 9.26
C LEU A 125 27.61 -10.15 8.85
N PRO A 126 27.12 -9.48 7.79
CA PRO A 126 27.71 -8.23 7.32
C PRO A 126 27.55 -7.10 8.36
N ASP A 127 28.57 -6.25 8.48
CA ASP A 127 28.60 -5.13 9.43
C ASP A 127 27.49 -4.12 9.19
N GLU A 128 27.14 -3.87 7.93
CA GLU A 128 26.00 -3.02 7.52
C GLU A 128 25.09 -3.73 6.52
N VAL A 129 23.80 -3.85 6.87
CA VAL A 129 22.72 -4.30 5.97
C VAL A 129 21.76 -3.16 5.74
N ARG A 130 21.50 -2.82 4.48
CA ARG A 130 20.47 -1.85 4.07
C ARG A 130 19.30 -2.58 3.47
N LEU A 131 18.14 -2.47 4.11
CA LEU A 131 16.88 -3.03 3.64
C LEU A 131 15.97 -1.88 3.20
N ARG A 132 15.60 -1.88 1.92
CA ARG A 132 14.66 -0.91 1.34
C ARG A 132 13.38 -1.64 0.94
N SER A 133 12.24 -1.12 1.35
CA SER A 133 10.94 -1.68 0.95
C SER A 133 9.88 -0.58 0.84
N ARG A 134 8.80 -0.88 0.11
CA ARG A 134 7.57 -0.09 0.14
C ARG A 134 6.57 -0.78 1.04
N VAL A 135 5.85 0.01 1.81
CA VAL A 135 4.86 -0.44 2.78
C VAL A 135 3.55 0.26 2.48
N SER A 136 2.47 -0.49 2.49
CA SER A 136 1.10 -0.04 2.26
C SER A 136 0.34 -0.07 3.57
N CYS A 137 -0.28 1.05 3.95
CA CYS A 137 -1.31 1.04 4.98
C CYS A 137 -2.68 0.82 4.30
N ARG A 138 -3.39 -0.25 4.66
CA ARG A 138 -4.68 -0.60 4.06
C ARG A 138 -5.84 -0.24 4.98
N GLY A 139 -6.94 0.23 4.40
CA GLY A 139 -8.16 0.50 5.15
C GLY A 139 -8.07 1.71 6.10
N VAL A 140 -7.14 2.62 5.84
CA VAL A 140 -6.93 3.82 6.64
C VAL A 140 -8.19 4.69 6.56
N LYS A 141 -8.81 4.94 7.72
CA LYS A 141 -9.97 5.83 7.82
C LYS A 141 -9.52 7.20 8.28
N PHE A 142 -10.30 8.20 7.91
CA PHE A 142 -10.04 9.57 8.33
C PHE A 142 -11.34 10.25 8.68
N GLN A 143 -11.37 10.86 9.86
CA GLN A 143 -12.52 11.56 10.37
C GLN A 143 -12.13 13.01 10.60
N CYS A 144 -13.03 13.92 10.24
CA CYS A 144 -12.84 15.33 10.51
C CYS A 144 -14.16 16.08 10.62
N ASP A 145 -14.11 17.21 11.32
CA ASP A 145 -15.09 18.26 11.17
C ASP A 145 -14.75 19.07 9.93
N PHE A 146 -15.76 19.46 9.17
CA PHE A 146 -15.60 20.27 7.98
C PHE A 146 -16.49 21.50 8.06
N MET A 147 -15.93 22.64 7.65
CA MET A 147 -16.62 23.92 7.59
C MET A 147 -16.35 24.58 6.24
N TYR A 148 -17.39 25.07 5.58
CA TYR A 148 -17.26 25.89 4.39
C TYR A 148 -18.41 26.87 4.30
N SER A 149 -18.09 28.16 4.23
CA SER A 149 -19.08 29.23 4.24
C SER A 149 -20.05 29.06 5.42
N TYR A 150 -21.36 28.96 5.15
CA TYR A 150 -22.41 28.82 6.17
C TYR A 150 -22.76 27.38 6.57
N PHE A 151 -22.07 26.36 6.04
CA PHE A 151 -22.34 24.97 6.40
C PHE A 151 -21.18 24.28 7.11
N ARG A 152 -21.57 23.47 8.09
CA ARG A 152 -20.72 22.67 8.95
C ARG A 152 -21.19 21.22 8.86
N GLY A 153 -20.25 20.29 8.89
CA GLY A 153 -20.57 18.88 8.92
C GLY A 153 -19.43 18.05 9.48
N GLN A 154 -19.68 16.75 9.57
CA GLN A 154 -18.69 15.74 9.89
C GLN A 154 -18.49 14.83 8.70
N ALA A 155 -17.23 14.60 8.34
CA ALA A 155 -16.85 13.75 7.24
C ALA A 155 -16.09 12.52 7.76
N SER A 156 -16.47 11.35 7.24
CA SER A 156 -15.64 10.15 7.32
C SER A 156 -15.18 9.80 5.91
N LEU A 157 -13.88 9.60 5.77
CA LEU A 157 -13.19 9.30 4.53
C LEU A 157 -12.46 7.96 4.67
N SER A 158 -12.28 7.28 3.55
CA SER A 158 -11.37 6.14 3.43
C SER A 158 -10.30 6.46 2.40
N PHE A 159 -9.06 6.12 2.74
CA PHE A 159 -7.95 6.12 1.79
C PHE A 159 -7.78 4.69 1.26
N GLY A 160 -7.78 4.54 -0.06
CA GLY A 160 -7.63 3.22 -0.69
C GLY A 160 -6.31 2.54 -0.29
N ARG A 161 -5.20 3.29 -0.40
CA ARG A 161 -3.87 2.87 0.08
C ARG A 161 -3.04 4.09 0.45
N VAL A 162 -2.20 3.97 1.48
CA VAL A 162 -1.15 4.95 1.78
C VAL A 162 0.20 4.26 1.62
N LEU A 163 1.00 4.74 0.68
CA LEU A 163 2.31 4.16 0.35
C LEU A 163 3.40 4.86 1.14
N ILE A 164 4.26 4.08 1.76
CA ILE A 164 5.37 4.53 2.58
C ILE A 164 6.64 3.82 2.11
N GLY A 165 7.63 4.59 1.68
CA GLY A 165 8.97 4.11 1.43
C GLY A 165 9.75 4.02 2.74
N VAL A 166 10.29 2.84 3.05
CA VAL A 166 11.07 2.58 4.26
C VAL A 166 12.49 2.14 3.88
N LEU A 167 13.48 2.74 4.53
CA LEU A 167 14.88 2.31 4.50
C LEU A 167 15.36 2.01 5.92
N LEU A 168 15.52 0.72 6.20
CA LEU A 168 16.12 0.21 7.42
C LEU A 168 17.61 -0.04 7.18
N VAL A 169 18.43 0.27 8.17
CA VAL A 169 19.86 -0.01 8.17
C VAL A 169 20.19 -0.74 9.46
N LEU A 170 20.75 -1.93 9.36
CA LEU A 170 21.29 -2.66 10.50
C LEU A 170 22.79 -2.41 10.56
N ARG A 171 23.28 -1.95 11.71
CA ARG A 171 24.71 -1.73 11.97
C ARG A 171 25.14 -2.50 13.21
N GLY A 172 26.11 -3.41 13.09
CA GLY A 172 26.48 -4.29 14.22
C GLY A 172 25.28 -5.10 14.73
N GLY A 173 24.34 -5.41 13.84
CA GLY A 173 23.06 -6.05 14.12
C GLY A 173 22.02 -5.18 14.83
N PHE A 174 22.30 -3.91 15.14
CA PHE A 174 21.28 -3.00 15.67
C PHE A 174 20.50 -2.34 14.52
N PRO A 175 19.18 -2.54 14.46
CA PRO A 175 18.37 -1.91 13.43
C PRO A 175 18.16 -0.41 13.69
N HIS A 176 18.21 0.37 12.61
CA HIS A 176 18.01 1.81 12.61
C HIS A 176 17.15 2.22 11.41
N VAL A 177 16.19 3.11 11.63
CA VAL A 177 15.40 3.70 10.54
C VAL A 177 16.18 4.86 9.95
N LYS A 178 16.72 4.69 8.73
CA LYS A 178 17.51 5.74 8.07
C LYS A 178 16.62 6.75 7.35
N SER A 179 15.58 6.28 6.67
CA SER A 179 14.61 7.17 6.03
C SER A 179 13.24 6.54 6.00
N LEU A 180 12.22 7.38 6.20
CA LEU A 180 10.83 7.04 6.04
C LEU A 180 10.12 8.18 5.33
N GLN A 181 9.39 7.87 4.27
CA GLN A 181 8.70 8.88 3.49
C GLN A 181 7.38 8.32 2.97
N VAL A 182 6.28 9.01 3.24
CA VAL A 182 5.02 8.77 2.54
C VAL A 182 5.21 9.15 1.07
N GLU A 183 5.14 8.16 0.18
CA GLU A 183 5.32 8.30 -1.27
C GLU A 183 4.01 8.74 -1.94
N ASP A 184 2.88 8.18 -1.50
CA ASP A 184 1.57 8.42 -2.10
C ASP A 184 0.46 8.30 -1.06
N ILE A 185 -0.49 9.22 -1.12
CA ILE A 185 -1.75 9.16 -0.39
C ILE A 185 -2.79 8.87 -1.47
N GLY A 186 -3.18 7.60 -1.58
CA GLY A 186 -4.00 7.10 -2.68
C GLY A 186 -5.38 7.72 -2.77
N GLU A 187 -6.27 7.09 -3.54
CA GLU A 187 -7.60 7.65 -3.78
C GLU A 187 -8.39 7.85 -2.47
N ILE A 188 -9.04 9.02 -2.40
CA ILE A 188 -9.81 9.46 -1.24
C ILE A 188 -11.27 9.27 -1.57
N ASP A 189 -11.94 8.45 -0.77
CA ASP A 189 -13.38 8.24 -0.87
C ASP A 189 -14.10 8.80 0.34
N VAL A 190 -15.19 9.51 0.08
CA VAL A 190 -16.04 10.06 1.14
C VAL A 190 -17.08 9.00 1.48
N VAL A 191 -16.95 8.39 2.65
CA VAL A 191 -17.84 7.31 3.12
C VAL A 191 -19.12 7.90 3.70
N SER A 192 -19.00 8.97 4.50
CA SER A 192 -20.16 9.59 5.14
C SER A 192 -20.00 11.10 5.28
N LEU A 193 -21.09 11.83 5.09
CA LEU A 193 -21.21 13.27 5.38
C LEU A 193 -22.46 13.51 6.22
N LEU A 194 -22.25 13.94 7.46
CA LEU A 194 -23.29 14.28 8.42
C LEU A 194 -23.37 15.81 8.58
N GLY A 195 -24.58 16.34 8.79
CA GLY A 195 -24.81 17.79 8.95
C GLY A 195 -24.85 18.59 7.64
N VAL A 196 -24.53 17.97 6.50
CA VAL A 196 -24.60 18.62 5.18
C VAL A 196 -25.93 18.28 4.48
N PRO A 197 -26.70 19.28 4.01
CA PRO A 197 -27.91 19.05 3.22
C PRO A 197 -27.64 18.17 2.00
N ALA A 198 -28.60 17.31 1.62
CA ALA A 198 -28.42 16.35 0.53
C ALA A 198 -28.00 17.02 -0.79
N VAL A 199 -28.60 18.17 -1.10
CA VAL A 199 -28.30 18.98 -2.29
C VAL A 199 -26.86 19.54 -2.31
N LEU A 200 -26.22 19.68 -1.14
CA LEU A 200 -24.85 20.19 -1.02
C LEU A 200 -23.79 19.09 -0.86
N LYS A 201 -24.17 17.81 -0.76
CA LYS A 201 -23.21 16.70 -0.55
C LYS A 201 -22.16 16.61 -1.65
N TRP A 202 -22.55 16.81 -2.90
CA TRP A 202 -21.62 16.80 -4.03
C TRP A 202 -20.57 17.91 -3.92
N LEU A 203 -21.00 19.13 -3.60
CA LEU A 203 -20.12 20.28 -3.42
C LEU A 203 -19.19 20.06 -2.22
N ALA A 204 -19.74 19.69 -1.06
CA ALA A 204 -18.96 19.41 0.14
C ALA A 204 -17.89 18.35 -0.10
N THR A 205 -18.23 17.27 -0.80
CA THR A 205 -17.29 16.21 -1.20
C THR A 205 -16.14 16.78 -2.04
N LYS A 206 -16.43 17.61 -3.04
CA LYS A 206 -15.40 18.24 -3.89
C LYS A 206 -14.49 19.16 -3.10
N VAL A 207 -15.06 19.97 -2.21
CA VAL A 207 -14.29 20.90 -1.37
C VAL A 207 -13.40 20.14 -0.39
N ILE A 208 -13.91 19.12 0.31
CA ILE A 208 -13.11 18.28 1.23
C ILE A 208 -11.93 17.63 0.50
N LYS A 209 -12.19 16.99 -0.65
CA LYS A 209 -11.12 16.38 -1.47
C LYS A 209 -10.11 17.43 -1.92
N LYS A 210 -10.55 18.64 -2.26
CA LYS A 210 -9.66 19.76 -2.64
C LYS A 210 -8.77 20.19 -1.47
N VAL A 211 -9.34 20.42 -0.27
CA VAL A 211 -8.56 20.83 0.92
C VAL A 211 -7.49 19.79 1.25
N ILE A 212 -7.85 18.50 1.24
CA ILE A 212 -6.90 17.42 1.55
C ILE A 212 -5.81 17.33 0.48
N ARG A 213 -6.14 17.49 -0.80
CA ARG A 213 -5.14 17.50 -1.87
C ARG A 213 -4.17 18.68 -1.77
N GLU A 214 -4.67 19.87 -1.47
CA GLU A 214 -3.82 21.07 -1.28
C GLU A 214 -2.91 20.92 -0.05
N ASN A 215 -3.36 20.22 0.99
CA ASN A 215 -2.59 19.98 2.21
C ASN A 215 -1.89 18.60 2.21
N SER A 216 -1.87 17.89 1.09
CA SER A 216 -1.38 16.50 1.00
C SER A 216 0.06 16.35 1.46
N GLN A 217 0.94 17.30 1.12
CA GLN A 217 2.34 17.29 1.55
C GLN A 217 2.48 17.49 3.06
N VAL A 218 1.65 18.33 3.67
CA VAL A 218 1.67 18.57 5.12
C VAL A 218 1.19 17.31 5.85
N ILE A 219 0.08 16.74 5.38
CA ILE A 219 -0.48 15.48 5.88
C ILE A 219 0.55 14.35 5.78
N ALA A 220 1.19 14.21 4.62
CA ALA A 220 2.22 13.20 4.37
C ALA A 220 3.42 13.35 5.32
N ARG A 221 3.89 14.59 5.56
CA ARG A 221 5.01 14.85 6.47
C ARG A 221 4.66 14.51 7.92
N LEU A 222 3.48 14.92 8.39
CA LEU A 222 3.04 14.65 9.75
C LEU A 222 2.87 13.15 10.00
N ALA A 223 2.19 12.45 9.08
CA ALA A 223 2.06 11.00 9.14
C ALA A 223 3.42 10.29 9.06
N SER A 224 4.35 10.77 8.22
CA SER A 224 5.70 10.22 8.12
C SER A 224 6.48 10.38 9.43
N ASN A 225 6.39 11.55 10.08
CA ASN A 225 7.09 11.80 11.33
C ASN A 225 6.57 10.89 12.45
N GLU A 226 5.25 10.80 12.60
CA GLU A 226 4.64 9.94 13.61
C GLU A 226 5.00 8.46 13.37
N PHE A 227 4.91 8.01 12.12
CA PHE A 227 5.28 6.64 11.77
C PHE A 227 6.76 6.37 12.02
N LYS A 228 7.64 7.33 11.68
CA LYS A 228 9.08 7.20 11.91
C LYS A 228 9.39 7.11 13.40
N ASP A 229 8.78 7.94 14.23
CA ASP A 229 9.01 7.96 15.67
C ASP A 229 8.56 6.64 16.31
N VAL A 230 7.37 6.15 15.94
CA VAL A 230 6.84 4.87 16.41
C VAL A 230 7.69 3.69 15.92
N LEU A 231 8.15 3.71 14.67
CA LEU A 231 9.04 2.69 14.13
C LEU A 231 10.41 2.71 14.82
N GLN A 232 10.98 3.89 15.06
CA GLN A 232 12.25 4.03 15.78
C GLN A 232 12.13 3.50 17.21
N GLU A 233 11.02 3.79 17.90
CA GLU A 233 10.72 3.30 19.25
C GLU A 233 10.53 1.77 19.26
N ALA A 234 9.77 1.22 18.31
CA ALA A 234 9.57 -0.22 18.16
C ALA A 234 10.86 -0.97 17.83
N VAL A 235 11.76 -0.34 17.07
CA VAL A 235 13.05 -0.88 16.66
C VAL A 235 14.10 -0.79 17.77
N GLY A 236 13.99 0.19 18.66
CA GLY A 236 14.85 0.33 19.84
C GLY A 236 14.60 -0.71 20.93
N ASP A 237 13.49 -1.45 20.84
CA ASP A 237 13.16 -2.53 21.76
C ASP A 237 13.95 -3.81 21.41
N GLN A 238 14.51 -4.45 22.43
CA GLN A 238 15.50 -5.53 22.27
C GLN A 238 14.95 -6.73 21.48
N ASP A 239 13.65 -6.96 21.55
CA ASP A 239 12.97 -8.08 20.91
C ASP A 239 12.88 -7.95 19.38
N LEU A 240 12.68 -6.74 18.84
CA LEU A 240 12.66 -6.58 17.38
C LEU A 240 14.08 -6.68 16.80
N GLY A 241 15.06 -6.17 17.54
CA GLY A 241 16.47 -6.28 17.19
C GLY A 241 16.97 -7.73 17.19
N SER A 242 16.55 -8.55 18.14
CA SER A 242 16.91 -9.97 18.20
C SER A 242 16.29 -10.77 17.04
N VAL A 243 15.00 -10.60 16.76
CA VAL A 243 14.31 -11.24 15.62
C VAL A 243 14.99 -10.88 14.30
N LEU A 244 15.36 -9.62 14.11
CA LEU A 244 16.07 -9.15 12.93
C LEU A 244 17.46 -9.80 12.79
N LYS A 245 18.22 -9.87 13.88
CA LYS A 245 19.53 -10.55 13.89
C LYS A 245 19.40 -12.04 13.60
N GLU A 246 18.44 -12.71 14.23
CA GLU A 246 18.22 -14.15 14.08
C GLU A 246 17.75 -14.52 12.68
N THR A 247 16.82 -13.74 12.11
CA THR A 247 16.32 -13.96 10.75
C THR A 247 17.45 -13.76 9.73
N LEU A 248 18.27 -12.71 9.89
CA LEU A 248 19.43 -12.49 9.02
C LEU A 248 20.50 -13.57 9.21
N ALA A 249 20.81 -13.98 10.44
CA ALA A 249 21.79 -15.03 10.70
C ALA A 249 21.37 -16.36 10.07
N THR A 250 20.09 -16.73 10.21
CA THR A 250 19.54 -17.96 9.64
C THR A 250 19.60 -17.96 8.12
N GLU A 251 19.30 -16.83 7.49
CA GLU A 251 19.31 -16.69 6.03
C GLU A 251 20.74 -16.66 5.45
N TYR A 252 21.70 -16.03 6.14
CA TYR A 252 23.12 -16.03 5.74
C TYR A 252 23.86 -17.33 6.09
N ALA A 253 23.36 -18.12 7.04
CA ALA A 253 23.94 -19.41 7.42
C ALA A 253 23.47 -20.58 6.55
N LYS A 254 22.44 -20.39 5.69
CA LYS A 254 22.03 -21.42 4.73
C LYS A 254 23.20 -21.69 3.76
N PRO A 255 23.80 -22.90 3.76
CA PRO A 255 24.84 -23.23 2.80
C PRO A 255 24.26 -23.13 1.39
N GLU A 256 25.06 -22.62 0.44
CA GLU A 256 24.75 -22.66 -1.00
C GLU A 256 24.62 -24.13 -1.46
N SER A 257 23.47 -24.75 -1.20
CA SER A 257 23.20 -26.14 -1.58
C SER A 257 22.12 -26.20 -2.64
N SER A 258 22.47 -25.91 -3.90
CA SER A 258 22.00 -26.67 -5.07
C SER A 258 22.70 -26.17 -6.34
N GLY A 259 23.71 -26.90 -6.82
CA GLY A 259 24.27 -26.61 -8.14
C GLY A 259 25.59 -27.30 -8.49
N ARG A 260 26.40 -27.73 -7.52
CA ARG A 260 27.60 -28.53 -7.82
C ARG A 260 27.22 -29.99 -8.05
N ARG A 261 26.84 -30.34 -9.28
CA ARG A 261 27.05 -31.72 -9.77
C ARG A 261 28.55 -32.00 -9.64
N LYS A 262 28.91 -32.87 -8.70
CA LYS A 262 30.25 -33.47 -8.66
C LYS A 262 30.38 -34.27 -9.95
N SER A 263 31.18 -33.79 -10.90
CA SER A 263 31.74 -34.64 -11.95
C SER A 263 32.73 -35.58 -11.26
N SER A 264 32.28 -36.80 -10.96
CA SER A 264 33.19 -37.90 -10.68
C SER A 264 33.88 -38.30 -11.98
N VAL A 265 35.20 -38.28 -11.95
CA VAL A 265 36.13 -38.87 -12.92
C VAL A 265 35.89 -40.37 -13.03
#